data_AF-X1NY53-F1
#
_entry.id   AF-X1NY53-F1
#
_cell.length_a   1.000
_cell.length_b   1.000
_cell.length_c   1.000
_cell.angle_alpha   90.00
_cell.angle_beta   90.00
_cell.angle_gamma   90.00
#
_symmetry.space_group_name_H-M   'P 1'
#
loop_
_entity.id
_entity.type
_entity.pdbx_description
1 polymer ?
#
loop_
_entity_poly.entity_id
_entity_poly.type
_entity_poly.pdbx_seq_one_letter_code
_entity_poly.pdbx_strand_id
1 'polypeptide(L)'
;MSEKFRDFLKNNIRKTIDFSTTDQNKGIKPPPAEKPCPPEDRRINLIKPGDWKSIHEVSVEITIAQRKSRRSYTTEAINLEELSFLLWATQGLRGKESAVRNYRTVPSAGCRHALETYIAAFRVEGIPKAVYRYLPMSHQLVEVVKHQDLE
;
A
#
# COMPACT_ATOMS: atom_id res chain seq x y z
N MET A 1 -15.31 -12.51 28.57
CA MET A 1 -15.66 -11.83 27.30
C MET A 1 -17.14 -12.06 27.03
N SER A 2 -17.98 -11.02 27.01
CA SER A 2 -19.45 -11.19 26.86
C SER A 2 -19.81 -11.76 25.48
N GLU A 3 -20.98 -12.40 25.40
CA GLU A 3 -21.52 -13.03 24.18
C GLU A 3 -21.58 -12.04 23.00
N LYS A 4 -21.89 -10.78 23.29
CA LYS A 4 -21.89 -9.66 22.33
C LYS A 4 -20.54 -9.47 21.61
N PHE A 5 -19.42 -9.60 22.33
CA PHE A 5 -18.08 -9.48 21.72
C PHE A 5 -17.70 -10.72 20.90
N ARG A 6 -18.20 -11.90 21.26
CA ARG A 6 -18.02 -13.11 20.44
C ARG A 6 -18.79 -13.03 19.14
N ASP A 7 -19.99 -12.47 19.18
CA ASP A 7 -20.82 -12.30 17.98
C ASP A 7 -20.25 -11.27 17.00
N PHE A 8 -19.60 -10.20 17.50
CA PHE A 8 -18.86 -9.25 16.65
C PHE A 8 -17.74 -9.89 15.83
N LEU A 9 -17.08 -10.92 16.37
CA LEU A 9 -16.02 -11.66 15.66
C LEU A 9 -16.57 -12.59 14.56
N LYS A 10 -17.89 -12.80 14.49
CA LYS A 10 -18.54 -13.57 13.43
C LYS A 10 -18.93 -12.66 12.26
N ASN A 11 -18.90 -13.21 11.05
CA ASN A 11 -19.37 -12.51 9.84
C ASN A 11 -20.91 -12.44 9.73
N ASN A 12 -21.64 -12.48 10.85
CA ASN A 12 -23.10 -12.44 10.87
C ASN A 12 -23.65 -11.04 10.60
N ILE A 13 -22.81 -10.00 10.71
CA ILE A 13 -23.20 -8.61 10.46
C ILE A 13 -23.80 -8.39 9.06
N ARG A 14 -23.41 -9.22 8.08
CA ARG A 14 -23.97 -9.17 6.72
C ARG A 14 -25.43 -9.61 6.62
N LYS A 15 -25.94 -10.32 7.63
CA LYS A 15 -27.34 -10.76 7.69
C LYS A 15 -28.25 -9.71 8.31
N THR A 16 -27.69 -8.76 9.07
CA THR A 16 -28.43 -7.75 9.81
C THR A 16 -28.29 -6.34 9.25
N ILE A 17 -27.26 -6.08 8.45
CA ILE A 17 -27.08 -4.82 7.73
C ILE A 17 -27.98 -4.80 6.49
N ASP A 18 -28.83 -3.78 6.38
CA ASP A 18 -29.47 -3.41 5.13
C ASP A 18 -28.45 -2.75 4.20
N PHE A 19 -27.97 -3.48 3.20
CA PHE A 19 -26.99 -2.94 2.26
C PHE A 19 -27.58 -1.90 1.31
N SER A 20 -28.90 -1.88 1.09
CA SER A 20 -29.53 -0.93 0.16
C SER A 20 -29.33 0.52 0.58
N THR A 21 -29.13 0.78 1.88
CA THR A 21 -28.93 2.12 2.42
C THR A 21 -27.49 2.63 2.33
N THR A 22 -26.54 1.79 1.90
CA THR A 22 -25.12 2.18 1.76
C THR A 22 -24.94 3.25 0.68
N ASP A 23 -23.97 4.13 0.88
CA ASP A 23 -23.60 5.17 -0.09
C ASP A 23 -23.31 4.59 -1.48
N GLN A 24 -22.71 3.39 -1.51
CA GLN A 24 -22.46 2.67 -2.75
C GLN A 24 -23.75 2.31 -3.49
N ASN A 25 -24.73 1.72 -2.80
CA ASN A 25 -26.00 1.32 -3.42
C ASN A 25 -26.89 2.52 -3.75
N LYS A 26 -26.70 3.64 -3.04
CA LYS A 26 -27.31 4.95 -3.38
C LYS A 26 -26.63 5.67 -4.55
N GLY A 27 -25.53 5.14 -5.10
CA GLY A 27 -24.81 5.77 -6.21
C GLY A 27 -24.03 7.02 -5.82
N ILE A 28 -23.76 7.24 -4.53
CA ILE A 28 -22.94 8.36 -4.06
C ILE A 28 -21.51 8.15 -4.56
N LYS A 29 -20.91 9.22 -5.10
CA LYS A 29 -19.55 9.18 -5.64
C LYS A 29 -18.56 8.75 -4.56
N PRO A 30 -17.67 7.78 -4.84
CA PRO A 30 -16.66 7.39 -3.88
C PRO A 30 -15.67 8.53 -3.61
N PRO A 31 -15.02 8.54 -2.43
CA PRO A 31 -13.89 9.42 -2.19
C PRO A 31 -12.74 9.12 -3.19
N PRO A 32 -11.75 10.01 -3.31
CA PRO A 32 -10.55 9.77 -4.10
C PRO A 32 -9.88 8.42 -3.78
N ALA A 33 -9.25 7.81 -4.79
CA ALA A 33 -8.59 6.50 -4.70
C ALA A 33 -7.38 6.47 -3.76
N GLU A 34 -6.77 7.64 -3.55
CA GLU A 34 -5.66 7.92 -2.66
C GLU A 34 -5.80 9.38 -2.18
N LYS A 35 -5.14 9.72 -1.08
CA LYS A 35 -5.10 11.11 -0.61
C LYS A 35 -4.54 12.03 -1.70
N PRO A 36 -5.19 13.19 -1.96
CA PRO A 36 -4.70 14.16 -2.93
C PRO A 36 -3.22 14.50 -2.70
N CYS A 37 -2.49 14.67 -3.80
CA CYS A 37 -1.09 15.05 -3.80
C CYS A 37 -0.96 16.31 -4.67
N PRO A 38 -0.68 17.48 -4.07
CA PRO A 38 -0.41 18.70 -4.82
C PRO A 38 0.73 18.52 -5.84
N PRO A 39 0.65 19.14 -7.03
CA PRO A 39 1.69 19.03 -8.07
C PRO A 39 3.04 19.63 -7.66
N GLU A 40 3.05 20.58 -6.73
CA GLU A 40 4.24 21.23 -6.19
C GLU A 40 5.05 20.35 -5.22
N ASP A 41 4.45 19.29 -4.68
CA ASP A 41 5.14 18.40 -3.76
C ASP A 41 6.29 17.66 -4.46
N ARG A 42 7.40 17.48 -3.73
CA ARG A 42 8.57 16.76 -4.25
C ARG A 42 8.24 15.28 -4.43
N ARG A 43 8.14 14.86 -5.69
CA ARG A 43 7.89 13.47 -6.07
C ARG A 43 9.13 12.77 -6.58
N ILE A 44 9.21 11.47 -6.32
CA ILE A 44 10.27 10.59 -6.81
C ILE A 44 9.65 9.43 -7.56
N ASN A 45 10.11 9.21 -8.79
CA ASN A 45 9.68 8.09 -9.62
C ASN A 45 10.27 6.79 -9.09
N LEU A 46 9.43 5.75 -9.03
CA LEU A 46 9.83 4.39 -8.69
C LEU A 46 10.01 3.58 -9.98
N ILE A 47 10.78 2.48 -9.89
CA ILE A 47 10.95 1.54 -11.00
C ILE A 47 9.61 0.84 -11.25
N LYS A 48 9.12 0.85 -12.48
CA LYS A 48 7.75 0.40 -12.77
C LYS A 48 7.61 -1.12 -12.62
N PRO A 49 6.41 -1.60 -12.24
CA PRO A 49 6.10 -3.03 -12.26
C PRO A 49 6.32 -3.64 -13.64
N GLY A 50 7.20 -4.63 -13.73
CA GLY A 50 7.57 -5.31 -14.97
C GLY A 50 8.96 -4.91 -15.51
N ASP A 51 9.53 -3.81 -15.02
CA ASP A 51 10.87 -3.34 -15.41
C ASP A 51 11.97 -3.76 -14.42
N TRP A 52 11.66 -4.70 -13.52
CA TRP A 52 12.56 -5.18 -12.48
C TRP A 52 13.71 -6.01 -13.05
N LYS A 53 14.96 -5.67 -12.72
CA LYS A 53 16.17 -6.40 -13.14
C LYS A 53 16.78 -7.20 -12.00
N SER A 54 16.85 -6.63 -10.80
CA SER A 54 17.42 -7.29 -9.61
C SER A 54 16.42 -8.15 -8.85
N ILE A 55 15.13 -8.09 -9.19
CA ILE A 55 14.08 -8.87 -8.52
C ILE A 55 13.90 -10.19 -9.26
N HIS A 56 14.18 -11.29 -8.56
CA HIS A 56 14.10 -12.63 -9.12
C HIS A 56 12.81 -13.33 -8.71
N GLU A 57 12.33 -14.20 -9.60
CA GLU A 57 11.18 -15.05 -9.31
C GLU A 57 11.50 -16.06 -8.21
N VAL A 58 10.52 -16.28 -7.34
CA VAL A 58 10.57 -17.29 -6.29
C VAL A 58 9.21 -17.98 -6.19
N SER A 59 9.21 -19.29 -5.99
CA SER A 59 7.96 -20.04 -5.77
C SER A 59 7.23 -19.52 -4.53
N VAL A 60 5.90 -19.40 -4.63
CA VAL A 60 5.03 -19.04 -3.51
C VAL A 60 5.14 -20.06 -2.38
N GLU A 61 5.21 -21.35 -2.71
CA GLU A 61 5.38 -22.43 -1.73
C GLU A 61 6.66 -22.24 -0.91
N ILE A 62 7.78 -22.04 -1.59
CA ILE A 62 9.10 -21.83 -0.96
C ILE A 62 9.08 -20.55 -0.12
N THR A 63 8.52 -19.47 -0.66
CA THR A 63 8.42 -18.18 0.03
C THR A 63 7.66 -18.31 1.35
N ILE A 64 6.51 -18.98 1.33
CA ILE A 64 5.69 -19.19 2.54
C ILE A 64 6.44 -20.08 3.54
N ALA A 65 7.04 -21.18 3.08
CA ALA A 65 7.78 -22.10 3.95
C ALA A 65 9.00 -21.46 4.62
N GLN A 66 9.69 -20.56 3.92
CA GLN A 66 10.93 -19.93 4.40
C GLN A 66 10.73 -18.56 5.08
N ARG A 67 9.53 -17.97 4.99
CA ARG A 67 9.24 -16.65 5.55
C ARG A 67 9.52 -16.61 7.05
N LYS A 68 10.42 -15.70 7.46
CA LYS A 68 10.79 -15.44 8.85
C LYS A 68 10.81 -13.95 9.12
N SER A 69 10.43 -13.56 10.34
CA SER A 69 10.57 -12.17 10.79
C SER A 69 12.03 -11.92 11.16
N ARG A 70 12.71 -11.01 10.43
CA ARG A 70 14.07 -10.55 10.74
C ARG A 70 14.01 -9.21 11.47
N ARG A 71 14.87 -9.02 12.48
CA ARG A 71 14.96 -7.79 13.29
C ARG A 71 16.38 -7.25 13.45
N SER A 72 17.36 -7.99 12.96
CA SER A 72 18.75 -7.56 12.83
C SER A 72 19.02 -7.34 11.35
N TYR A 73 19.45 -6.14 10.98
CA TYR A 73 19.64 -5.72 9.59
C TYR A 73 21.10 -5.34 9.35
N THR A 74 21.56 -5.46 8.11
CA THR A 74 22.87 -4.95 7.71
C THR A 74 22.85 -3.41 7.66
N THR A 75 24.03 -2.82 7.59
CA THR A 75 24.20 -1.38 7.39
C THR A 75 24.01 -0.95 5.93
N GLU A 76 23.86 -1.91 5.02
CA GLU A 76 23.64 -1.67 3.60
C GLU A 76 22.31 -0.94 3.37
N ALA A 77 22.29 -0.13 2.31
CA ALA A 77 21.07 0.49 1.82
C ALA A 77 20.30 -0.52 0.96
N ILE A 78 18.97 -0.45 0.99
CA ILE A 78 18.17 -1.08 -0.06
C ILE A 78 18.24 -0.21 -1.31
N ASN A 79 18.28 -0.83 -2.47
CA ASN A 79 18.29 -0.09 -3.71
C ASN A 79 16.88 0.42 -4.07
N LEU A 80 16.80 1.35 -5.02
CA LEU A 80 15.51 1.94 -5.43
C LEU A 80 14.56 0.89 -6.04
N GLU A 81 15.11 -0.09 -6.75
CA GLU A 81 14.33 -1.15 -7.41
C GLU A 81 13.65 -2.07 -6.39
N GLU A 82 14.37 -2.49 -5.35
CA GLU A 82 13.85 -3.27 -4.22
C GLU A 82 12.74 -2.52 -3.49
N LEU A 83 12.95 -1.25 -3.16
CA LEU A 83 11.92 -0.44 -2.52
C LEU A 83 10.67 -0.31 -3.39
N SER A 84 10.87 -0.01 -4.67
CA SER A 84 9.80 0.12 -5.66
C SER A 84 8.97 -1.18 -5.74
N PHE A 85 9.64 -2.34 -5.76
CA PHE A 85 8.99 -3.65 -5.78
C PHE A 85 8.19 -3.92 -4.52
N LEU A 86 8.77 -3.65 -3.34
CA LEU A 86 8.09 -3.85 -2.05
C LEU A 86 6.84 -2.99 -1.92
N LEU A 87 6.90 -1.72 -2.36
CA LEU A 87 5.76 -0.82 -2.37
C LEU A 87 4.66 -1.33 -3.31
N TRP A 88 5.03 -1.77 -4.52
CA TRP A 88 4.09 -2.38 -5.45
C TRP A 88 3.45 -3.65 -4.88
N ALA A 89 4.24 -4.56 -4.30
CA ALA A 89 3.74 -5.80 -3.70
C ALA A 89 2.79 -5.55 -2.52
N THR A 90 2.93 -4.42 -1.84
CA THR A 90 2.12 -4.08 -0.65
C THR A 90 0.84 -3.31 -0.99
N GLN A 91 0.89 -2.34 -1.91
CA GLN A 91 -0.26 -1.48 -2.26
C GLN A 91 -0.32 -1.06 -3.74
N GLY A 92 0.54 -1.59 -4.60
CA GLY A 92 0.57 -1.24 -6.01
C GLY A 92 -0.69 -1.68 -6.77
N LEU A 93 -0.94 -1.03 -7.91
CA LEU A 93 -2.02 -1.39 -8.81
C LEU A 93 -1.68 -2.64 -9.65
N ARG A 94 -2.72 -3.41 -10.02
CA ARG A 94 -2.66 -4.50 -11.00
C ARG A 94 -3.73 -4.33 -12.07
N GLY A 95 -3.36 -4.47 -13.34
CA GLY A 95 -4.27 -4.37 -14.48
C GLY A 95 -4.54 -2.93 -14.95
N LYS A 96 -5.45 -2.78 -15.92
CA LYS A 96 -5.82 -1.48 -16.49
C LYS A 96 -6.64 -0.67 -15.48
N GLU A 97 -6.29 0.60 -15.34
CA GLU A 97 -7.01 1.56 -14.51
C GLU A 97 -8.48 1.64 -14.94
N SER A 98 -9.39 1.64 -13.97
CA SER A 98 -10.77 2.04 -14.20
C SER A 98 -11.16 3.02 -13.11
N ALA A 99 -11.88 4.08 -13.47
CA ALA A 99 -12.30 5.14 -12.55
C ALA A 99 -13.10 4.65 -11.32
N VAL A 100 -13.57 3.40 -11.35
CA VAL A 100 -14.43 2.80 -10.33
C VAL A 100 -13.73 1.65 -9.57
N ARG A 101 -12.67 1.05 -10.13
CA ARG A 101 -12.01 -0.12 -9.53
C ARG A 101 -10.50 0.04 -9.56
N ASN A 102 -9.93 0.21 -8.37
CA ASN A 102 -8.50 0.30 -8.12
C ASN A 102 -7.99 -1.07 -7.68
N TYR A 103 -7.87 -2.02 -8.60
CA TYR A 103 -7.38 -3.34 -8.23
C TYR A 103 -5.93 -3.23 -7.75
N ARG A 104 -5.72 -3.46 -6.45
CA ARG A 104 -4.37 -3.54 -5.88
C ARG A 104 -3.84 -4.97 -5.88
N THR A 105 -2.54 -5.10 -5.67
CA THR A 105 -1.86 -6.38 -5.41
C THR A 105 -2.38 -7.10 -4.16
N VAL A 106 -3.05 -6.37 -3.26
CA VAL A 106 -3.69 -6.90 -2.05
C VAL A 106 -5.23 -6.80 -2.10
N PRO A 107 -5.97 -7.73 -1.48
CA PRO A 107 -7.41 -7.64 -1.39
C PRO A 107 -7.86 -6.53 -0.41
N SER A 108 -9.04 -5.97 -0.65
CA SER A 108 -9.68 -5.01 0.26
C SER A 108 -11.19 -5.16 0.21
N ALA A 109 -11.85 -5.10 1.37
CA ALA A 109 -13.30 -5.17 1.46
C ALA A 109 -13.96 -4.06 0.61
N GLY A 110 -14.89 -4.46 -0.27
CA GLY A 110 -15.56 -3.53 -1.18
C GLY A 110 -14.64 -2.84 -2.20
N CYS A 111 -13.42 -3.35 -2.43
CA CYS A 111 -12.40 -2.72 -3.30
C CYS A 111 -12.11 -1.26 -2.90
N ARG A 112 -12.22 -0.95 -1.60
CA ARG A 112 -12.11 0.44 -1.11
C ARG A 112 -10.68 0.91 -0.89
N HIS A 113 -9.78 0.01 -0.52
CA HIS A 113 -8.36 0.31 -0.34
C HIS A 113 -8.12 1.54 0.54
N ALA A 114 -8.75 1.57 1.72
CA ALA A 114 -8.75 2.71 2.65
C ALA A 114 -7.40 3.01 3.34
N LEU A 115 -6.32 2.31 2.96
CA LEU A 115 -5.00 2.45 3.58
C LEU A 115 -4.05 3.24 2.68
N GLU A 116 -3.28 4.12 3.31
CA GLU A 116 -2.14 4.82 2.74
C GLU A 116 -0.85 4.19 3.27
N THR A 117 0.17 4.09 2.42
CA THR A 117 1.48 3.57 2.82
C THR A 117 2.46 4.73 3.02
N TYR A 118 3.03 4.79 4.22
CA TYR A 118 4.11 5.72 4.54
C TYR A 118 5.38 4.93 4.84
N ILE A 119 6.52 5.48 4.45
CA ILE A 119 7.84 4.91 4.74
C ILE A 119 8.70 5.97 5.42
N ALA A 120 9.40 5.58 6.48
CA ALA A 120 10.52 6.35 6.99
C ALA A 120 11.79 5.82 6.31
N ALA A 121 12.26 6.54 5.30
CA ALA A 121 13.44 6.13 4.54
C ALA A 121 14.69 6.62 5.28
N PHE A 122 15.55 5.70 5.71
CA PHE A 122 16.82 6.02 6.36
C PHE A 122 18.02 5.72 5.47
N ARG A 123 18.02 4.54 4.82
CA ARG A 123 19.10 4.04 3.96
C ARG A 123 18.50 3.44 2.69
N VAL A 124 18.22 4.30 1.73
CA VAL A 124 17.69 3.93 0.43
C VAL A 124 18.51 4.64 -0.63
N GLU A 125 19.05 3.90 -1.58
CA GLU A 125 19.88 4.48 -2.63
C GLU A 125 19.09 5.48 -3.48
N GLY A 126 19.65 6.67 -3.70
CA GLY A 126 19.02 7.73 -4.50
C GLY A 126 17.84 8.46 -3.83
N ILE A 127 17.45 8.07 -2.61
CA ILE A 127 16.34 8.69 -1.86
C ILE A 127 16.90 9.34 -0.57
N PRO A 128 16.77 10.67 -0.41
CA PRO A 128 17.16 11.34 0.83
C PRO A 128 16.42 10.80 2.06
N LYS A 129 17.04 10.84 3.23
CA LYS A 129 16.38 10.49 4.49
C LYS A 129 15.18 11.42 4.73
N ALA A 130 14.00 10.85 4.93
CA ALA A 130 12.74 11.57 5.15
C ALA A 130 11.60 10.59 5.39
N VAL A 131 10.41 11.11 5.74
CA VAL A 131 9.17 10.33 5.66
C VAL A 131 8.51 10.60 4.32
N TYR A 132 8.20 9.54 3.60
CA TYR A 132 7.51 9.59 2.31
C TYR A 132 6.16 8.89 2.40
N ARG A 133 5.24 9.31 1.54
CA ARG A 133 4.00 8.58 1.24
C ARG A 133 4.09 7.98 -0.15
N TYR A 134 3.64 6.74 -0.29
CA TYR A 134 3.52 6.07 -1.58
C TYR A 134 2.23 6.47 -2.29
N LEU A 135 2.35 6.86 -3.55
CA LEU A 135 1.27 7.19 -4.47
C LEU A 135 1.04 5.99 -5.39
N PRO A 136 0.12 5.06 -5.06
CA PRO A 136 -0.14 3.87 -5.86
C PRO A 136 -0.64 4.18 -7.27
N MET A 137 -1.36 5.29 -7.49
CA MET A 137 -1.90 5.65 -8.81
C MET A 137 -0.79 6.03 -9.80
N SER A 138 0.19 6.82 -9.36
CA SER A 138 1.30 7.25 -10.22
C SER A 138 2.56 6.40 -10.10
N HIS A 139 2.58 5.46 -9.15
CA HIS A 139 3.76 4.68 -8.78
C HIS A 139 4.96 5.58 -8.41
N GLN A 140 4.75 6.45 -7.42
CA GLN A 140 5.73 7.44 -6.97
C GLN A 140 5.80 7.51 -5.44
N LEU A 141 6.85 8.12 -4.93
CA LEU A 141 6.91 8.62 -3.56
C LEU A 141 6.69 10.13 -3.54
N VAL A 142 6.04 10.63 -2.51
CA VAL A 142 5.98 12.06 -2.18
C VAL A 142 6.56 12.30 -0.80
N GLU A 143 7.45 13.28 -0.67
CA GLU A 143 8.06 13.69 0.59
C GLU A 143 7.00 14.36 1.49
N VAL A 144 6.88 13.92 2.76
CA VAL A 144 5.86 14.43 3.70
C VAL A 144 6.50 15.13 4.89
N VAL A 145 7.63 14.61 5.40
CA VAL A 145 8.38 15.19 6.51
C VAL A 145 9.85 15.16 6.16
N LYS A 146 10.54 16.30 6.30
CA LYS A 146 11.97 16.40 6.00
C LYS A 146 12.80 15.75 7.11
N HIS A 147 14.02 15.33 6.76
CA HIS A 147 14.95 14.76 7.74
C HIS A 147 15.10 15.62 9.00
N GLN A 148 15.21 16.93 8.83
CA GLN A 148 15.48 17.89 9.91
C GLN A 148 14.41 17.88 11.00
N ASP A 149 13.21 17.37 10.70
CA ASP A 149 12.07 17.32 11.62
C ASP A 149 11.93 15.93 12.29
N LEU A 150 12.87 15.01 12.06
CA LEU A 150 12.85 13.63 12.59
C LEU A 150 13.85 13.40 13.74
N GLU A 151 14.60 14.43 14.14
CA GLU A 151 15.56 14.45 15.25
C GLU A 151 15.05 15.35 16.37
#